data_AF-A0A536LRR3-F1
#
_entry.id   AF-A0A536LRR3-F1
#
_cell.length_a   1.000
_cell.length_b   1.000
_cell.length_c   1.000
_cell.angle_alpha   90.00
_cell.angle_beta   90.00
_cell.angle_gamma   90.00
#
_symmetry.space_group_name_H-M   'P 1'
#
loop_
_entity.id
_entity.type
_entity.pdbx_description
1 polymer ?
#
loop_
_entity_poly.entity_id
_entity_poly.type
_entity_poly.pdbx_seq_one_letter_code
_entity_poly.pdbx_strand_id
1 'polypeptide(L)'
;DNHSLKGKRQVLKSLVARLHNKFNVSAAEVDDQDAWQIASLGVAYASNDERHAARVLAAVMSFIEHERPDAEIIDYEMEFVHG
;
A
#
# COMPACT_ATOMS: atom_id res chain seq x y z
N ASP A 1 -9.42 -19.11 -6.54
CA ASP A 1 -10.16 -17.88 -6.92
C ASP A 1 -10.89 -17.30 -5.74
N ASN A 2 -10.63 -16.03 -5.44
CA ASN A 2 -11.15 -15.36 -4.26
C ASN A 2 -11.94 -14.11 -4.69
N HIS A 3 -12.99 -14.35 -5.49
CA HIS A 3 -13.96 -13.34 -5.95
C HIS A 3 -14.90 -12.94 -4.81
N SER A 4 -14.33 -12.50 -3.69
CA SER A 4 -15.08 -12.18 -2.49
C SER A 4 -14.35 -11.14 -1.66
N LEU A 5 -15.12 -10.40 -0.85
CA LEU A 5 -14.58 -9.45 0.14
C LEU A 5 -13.63 -10.14 1.12
N LYS A 6 -13.92 -11.39 1.50
CA LYS A 6 -13.01 -12.19 2.34
C LYS A 6 -11.66 -12.39 1.65
N GLY A 7 -11.68 -12.61 0.34
CA GLY A 7 -10.47 -12.80 -0.45
C GLY A 7 -9.61 -11.57 -0.54
N LYS A 8 -10.21 -10.46 -0.92
CA LYS A 8 -9.57 -9.14 -0.88
C LYS A 8 -8.94 -8.88 0.49
N ARG A 9 -9.68 -9.07 1.58
CA ARG A 9 -9.17 -8.88 2.95
C ARG A 9 -7.97 -9.76 3.28
N GLN A 10 -7.98 -11.03 2.87
CA GLN A 10 -6.85 -11.95 3.11
C GLN A 10 -5.59 -11.48 2.36
N VAL A 11 -5.76 -11.05 1.11
CA VAL A 11 -4.68 -10.54 0.27
C VAL A 11 -4.10 -9.24 0.83
N LEU A 12 -4.96 -8.26 1.16
CA LEU A 12 -4.54 -6.99 1.72
C LEU A 12 -3.84 -7.15 3.07
N LYS A 13 -4.35 -8.04 3.95
CA LYS A 13 -3.69 -8.34 5.23
C LYS A 13 -2.25 -8.85 5.03
N SER A 14 -2.04 -9.74 4.05
CA SER A 14 -0.71 -10.25 3.73
C SER A 14 0.19 -9.13 3.18
N LEU A 15 -0.32 -8.32 2.26
CA LEU A 15 0.43 -7.21 1.66
C LEU A 15 0.85 -6.18 2.71
N VAL A 16 -0.08 -5.72 3.55
CA VAL A 16 0.18 -4.77 4.64
C VAL A 16 1.24 -5.30 5.60
N ALA A 17 1.15 -6.57 6.01
CA ALA A 17 2.15 -7.17 6.90
C ALA A 17 3.55 -7.18 6.26
N ARG A 18 3.65 -7.46 4.95
CA ARG A 18 4.94 -7.47 4.23
C ARG A 18 5.50 -6.06 4.05
N LEU A 19 4.65 -5.07 3.77
CA LEU A 19 5.03 -3.66 3.70
C LEU A 19 5.60 -3.17 5.03
N HIS A 20 4.88 -3.41 6.13
CA HIS A 20 5.34 -3.08 7.47
C HIS A 20 6.70 -3.73 7.78
N ASN A 21 6.82 -5.04 7.54
CA ASN A 21 8.05 -5.77 7.88
C ASN A 21 9.26 -5.38 7.03
N LYS A 22 9.05 -4.95 5.77
CA LYS A 22 10.15 -4.63 4.85
C LYS A 22 10.58 -3.17 4.91
N PHE A 23 9.64 -2.25 5.11
CA PHE A 23 9.89 -0.81 4.99
C PHE A 23 9.63 -0.02 6.27
N ASN A 24 9.13 -0.67 7.33
CA ASN A 24 8.73 -0.02 8.58
C ASN A 24 7.71 1.11 8.35
N VAL A 25 6.76 0.88 7.44
CA VAL A 25 5.66 1.80 7.11
C VAL A 25 4.37 1.36 7.79
N SER A 26 3.50 2.32 8.07
CA SER A 26 2.10 2.04 8.42
C SER A 26 1.29 1.97 7.13
N ALA A 27 0.47 0.93 6.95
CA ALA A 27 -0.37 0.80 5.77
C ALA A 27 -1.74 0.22 6.15
N ALA A 28 -2.79 0.68 5.47
CA ALA A 28 -4.16 0.21 5.68
C ALA A 28 -5.01 0.44 4.44
N GLU A 29 -6.07 -0.37 4.30
CA GLU A 29 -7.12 -0.06 3.34
C GLU A 29 -7.93 1.14 3.83
N VAL A 30 -8.10 2.15 2.99
CA VAL A 30 -8.72 3.43 3.34
C VAL A 30 -10.03 3.71 2.61
N ASP A 31 -10.32 2.98 1.53
CA ASP A 31 -11.57 3.10 0.76
C ASP A 31 -11.93 1.80 0.03
N ASP A 32 -13.10 1.78 -0.62
CA ASP A 32 -13.63 0.69 -1.45
C ASP A 32 -13.84 -0.65 -0.74
N GLN A 33 -14.06 -0.63 0.57
CA GLN A 33 -14.12 -1.84 1.40
C GLN A 33 -15.24 -2.82 1.03
N ASP A 34 -16.27 -2.35 0.31
CA ASP A 34 -17.40 -3.14 -0.20
C ASP A 34 -17.22 -3.62 -1.66
N ALA A 35 -16.12 -3.24 -2.32
CA ALA A 35 -15.76 -3.72 -3.64
C ALA A 35 -14.59 -4.72 -3.54
N TRP A 36 -14.75 -5.92 -4.09
CA TRP A 36 -13.70 -6.96 -4.02
C TRP A 36 -12.64 -6.86 -5.12
N GLN A 37 -12.91 -6.10 -6.19
CA GLN A 37 -12.06 -5.98 -7.39
C GLN A 37 -11.07 -4.81 -7.32
N ILE A 38 -11.31 -3.85 -6.43
CA ILE A 38 -10.49 -2.65 -6.25
C ILE A 38 -10.12 -2.52 -4.78
N ALA A 39 -8.97 -1.92 -4.48
CA ALA A 39 -8.55 -1.63 -3.13
C ALA A 39 -7.80 -0.30 -3.09
N SER A 40 -8.19 0.57 -2.17
CA SER A 40 -7.50 1.84 -1.92
C SER A 40 -6.63 1.71 -0.69
N LEU A 41 -5.31 1.82 -0.85
CA LEU A 41 -4.34 1.62 0.22
C LEU A 41 -3.70 2.95 0.63
N GLY A 42 -3.85 3.34 1.89
CA GLY A 42 -3.10 4.43 2.49
C GLY A 42 -1.79 3.90 3.08
N VAL A 43 -0.68 4.62 2.84
CA VAL A 43 0.63 4.32 3.39
C VAL A 43 1.23 5.58 4.02
N ALA A 44 1.72 5.47 5.25
CA ALA A 44 2.36 6.55 5.99
C ALA A 44 3.75 6.15 6.48
N TYR A 45 4.69 7.09 6.39
CA TYR A 45 6.06 6.95 6.86
C TYR A 45 6.53 8.26 7.48
N ALA A 46 7.13 8.18 8.67
CA ALA A 46 7.68 9.35 9.36
C ALA A 46 9.20 9.39 9.22
N SER A 47 9.73 10.54 8.82
CA SER A 47 11.16 10.77 8.62
C SER A 47 11.50 12.23 8.91
N ASN A 48 12.75 12.50 9.30
CA ASN A 48 13.30 13.86 9.41
C ASN A 48 13.91 14.36 8.09
N ASP A 49 13.96 13.52 7.05
CA ASP A 49 14.42 13.85 5.71
C ASP A 49 13.33 13.46 4.69
N GLU A 50 12.77 14.46 4.02
CA GLU A 50 11.75 14.31 2.97
C GLU A 50 12.27 13.48 1.80
N ARG A 51 13.54 13.65 1.39
CA ARG A 51 14.12 12.85 0.32
C ARG A 51 14.23 11.39 0.71
N HIS A 52 14.51 11.12 1.98
CA HIS A 52 14.50 9.75 2.48
C HIS A 52 13.08 9.17 2.47
N ALA A 53 12.09 9.92 2.94
CA ALA A 53 10.68 9.52 2.91
C ALA A 53 10.22 9.21 1.48
N ALA A 54 10.50 10.11 0.53
CA ALA A 54 10.17 9.93 -0.88
C ALA A 54 10.78 8.64 -1.45
N ARG A 55 12.06 8.35 -1.14
CA ARG A 55 12.72 7.10 -1.58
C ARG A 55 12.05 5.86 -0.98
N VAL A 56 11.67 5.89 0.29
CA VAL A 56 10.99 4.77 0.94
C VAL A 56 9.60 4.54 0.34
N LEU A 57 8.81 5.60 0.15
CA LEU A 57 7.48 5.51 -0.43
C LEU A 57 7.52 5.06 -1.90
N ALA A 58 8.49 5.54 -2.69
CA ALA A 58 8.70 5.04 -4.05
C ALA A 58 9.07 3.54 -4.07
N ALA A 59 9.92 3.10 -3.14
CA ALA A 59 10.27 1.68 -3.02
C ALA A 59 9.07 0.81 -2.59
N VAL A 60 8.15 1.34 -1.78
CA VAL A 60 6.88 0.69 -1.45
C VAL A 60 6.03 0.50 -2.70
N MET A 61 5.87 1.55 -3.52
CA MET A 61 5.11 1.46 -4.77
C MET A 61 5.67 0.39 -5.70
N SER A 62 6.97 0.44 -5.99
CA SER A 62 7.61 -0.59 -6.81
C SER A 62 7.47 -1.99 -6.20
N PHE A 63 7.53 -2.14 -4.89
CA PHE A 63 7.32 -3.44 -4.25
C PHE A 63 5.91 -3.98 -4.43
N ILE A 64 4.88 -3.13 -4.34
CA ILE A 64 3.48 -3.54 -4.56
C ILE A 64 3.31 -4.07 -5.99
N GLU A 65 3.82 -3.35 -7.00
CA GLU A 65 3.77 -3.77 -8.41
C GLU A 65 4.46 -5.13 -8.63
N HIS A 66 5.63 -5.33 -8.02
CA HIS A 66 6.39 -6.57 -8.18
C HIS A 66 5.74 -7.76 -7.45
N GLU A 67 5.17 -7.55 -6.26
CA GLU A 67 4.55 -8.63 -5.48
C GLU A 67 3.17 -9.03 -6.01
N ARG A 68 2.50 -8.12 -6.73
CA ARG A 68 1.15 -8.33 -7.28
C ARG A 68 1.12 -8.00 -8.77
N PRO A 69 1.80 -8.79 -9.61
CA PRO A 69 1.75 -8.62 -11.06
C PRO A 69 0.35 -8.90 -11.65
N ASP A 70 -0.53 -9.51 -10.86
CA ASP A 70 -1.93 -9.77 -11.16
C ASP A 70 -2.86 -8.60 -10.80
N ALA A 71 -2.33 -7.50 -10.25
CA ALA A 71 -3.06 -6.28 -9.94
C ALA A 71 -2.44 -5.08 -10.67
N GLU A 72 -3.30 -4.16 -11.09
CA GLU A 72 -2.88 -2.91 -11.73
C GLU A 72 -3.01 -1.76 -10.72
N ILE A 73 -2.01 -0.88 -10.71
CA ILE A 73 -2.09 0.39 -9.97
C ILE A 73 -2.78 1.41 -10.89
N ILE A 74 -4.01 1.77 -10.53
CA ILE A 74 -4.85 2.68 -11.32
C ILE A 74 -4.41 4.14 -11.12
N ASP A 75 -4.11 4.50 -9.87
CA ASP A 75 -3.71 5.85 -9.48
C ASP A 75 -2.89 5.81 -8.18
N TYR A 76 -2.10 6.86 -7.93
CA TYR A 76 -1.46 7.11 -6.65
C TYR A 76 -1.15 8.60 -6.47
N GLU A 77 -1.24 9.05 -5.22
CA GLU A 77 -0.84 10.39 -4.80
C GLU A 77 0.16 10.29 -3.65
N MET A 78 1.08 11.25 -3.57
CA MET A 78 2.07 11.36 -2.50
C MET A 78 2.08 12.79 -1.97
N GLU A 79 1.82 12.93 -0.68
CA GLU A 79 1.86 14.20 0.04
C GLU A 79 2.92 14.15 1.15
N PHE A 80 3.62 15.27 1.35
CA PHE A 80 4.55 15.47 2.47
C PHE A 80 3.99 16.53 3.40
N VAL A 81 3.79 16.15 4.66
CA VAL A 81 3.34 17.06 5.71
C VAL A 81 4.54 17.47 6.55
N HIS A 82 4.80 18.77 6.61
CA HIS A 82 5.85 19.37 7.44
C HIS A 82 5.26 19.84 8.77
N GLY A 83 6.05 19.72 9.83
CA GLY A 83 5.73 20.22 11.18
C GLY A 83 6.58 21.42 11.57
#